data_AF-A0A4Y2LBR1-F1
#
_entry.id   AF-A0A4Y2LBR1-F1
#
_cell.length_a   1.000
_cell.length_b   1.000
_cell.length_c   1.000
_cell.angle_alpha   90.00
_cell.angle_beta   90.00
_cell.angle_gamma   90.00
#
_symmetry.space_group_name_H-M   'P 1'
#
loop_
_entity.id
_entity.type
_entity.pdbx_description
1 polymer ?
#
loop_
_entity_poly.entity_id
_entity_poly.type
_entity_poly.pdbx_seq_one_letter_code
_entity_poly.pdbx_strand_id
1 'polypeptide(L)'
;MPKRKRGVTRDVASRREAIRKRERRVVETEEERTRRFSTMAQRGQERRAEETEEQRNSRLAVMARRGQRRRAEETEEQRNSRLAVMGQRNQQRRAEETEEQRNSRLAKMAQRGQERRAKETDEQRNSRLSAMLEHARERRLNVIEGQNQHQIQTFYVARTVLYPIVEEHNCGEMDNLCLKCGGLYFRDEKNTRGIYTHCCHNGNIIEQDSVYPVEMKRIDGWLR
;
A
#
# COMPACT_ATOMS: atom_id res chain seq x y z
N MET A 1 54.78 23.49 -55.58
CA MET A 1 54.99 23.43 -54.12
C MET A 1 54.17 22.29 -53.52
N PRO A 2 54.76 21.27 -52.87
CA PRO A 2 53.98 20.16 -52.32
C PRO A 2 53.30 20.57 -51.01
N LYS A 3 51.97 20.43 -50.95
CA LYS A 3 51.16 20.70 -49.75
C LYS A 3 51.59 19.76 -48.62
N ARG A 4 51.98 20.33 -47.47
CA ARG A 4 52.50 19.60 -46.30
C ARG A 4 51.43 18.68 -45.69
N LYS A 5 51.63 17.35 -45.76
CA LYS A 5 50.81 16.28 -45.14
C LYS A 5 50.88 16.23 -43.59
N ARG A 6 50.97 17.37 -42.90
CA ARG A 6 51.16 17.45 -41.43
C ARG A 6 49.93 17.05 -40.60
N GLY A 7 48.72 17.19 -41.15
CA GLY A 7 47.48 16.88 -40.43
C GLY A 7 47.27 15.38 -40.19
N VAL A 8 47.54 14.55 -41.21
CA VAL A 8 47.30 13.10 -41.17
C VAL A 8 48.29 12.38 -40.25
N THR A 9 49.56 12.79 -40.26
CA THR A 9 50.62 12.20 -39.42
C THR A 9 50.44 12.53 -37.94
N ARG A 10 49.95 13.75 -37.62
CA ARG A 10 49.61 14.17 -36.26
C ARG A 10 48.42 13.38 -35.68
N ASP A 11 47.39 13.09 -36.48
CA ASP A 11 46.25 12.28 -36.07
C ASP A 11 46.66 10.81 -35.80
N VAL A 12 47.50 10.23 -36.65
CA VAL A 12 48.03 8.85 -36.45
C VAL A 12 48.91 8.77 -35.20
N ALA A 13 49.78 9.75 -34.95
CA ALA A 13 50.61 9.80 -33.74
C ALA A 13 49.76 9.94 -32.46
N SER A 14 48.74 10.81 -32.48
CA SER A 14 47.79 10.99 -31.38
C SER A 14 47.03 9.70 -31.06
N ARG A 15 46.58 8.96 -32.10
CA ARG A 15 45.92 7.67 -31.95
C ARG A 15 46.84 6.62 -31.34
N ARG A 16 48.09 6.51 -31.82
CA ARG A 16 49.09 5.59 -31.25
C ARG A 16 49.37 5.89 -29.78
N GLU A 17 49.45 7.18 -29.41
CA GLU A 17 49.67 7.58 -28.01
C GLU A 17 48.44 7.27 -27.12
N ALA A 18 47.23 7.47 -27.64
CA ALA A 18 46.00 7.10 -26.93
C ALA A 18 45.91 5.59 -26.67
N ILE A 19 46.32 4.76 -27.64
CA ILE A 19 46.37 3.29 -27.50
C ILE A 19 47.37 2.90 -26.41
N ARG A 20 48.61 3.40 -26.44
CA ARG A 20 49.61 3.12 -25.39
C ARG A 20 49.15 3.55 -24.00
N LYS A 21 48.48 4.70 -23.88
CA LYS A 21 47.89 5.16 -22.61
C LYS A 21 46.78 4.23 -22.13
N ARG A 22 45.98 3.66 -23.04
CA ARG A 22 44.94 2.67 -22.70
C ARG A 22 45.56 1.35 -22.26
N GLU A 23 46.53 0.82 -23.00
CA GLU A 23 47.24 -0.41 -22.68
C GLU A 23 47.90 -0.32 -21.30
N ARG A 24 48.58 0.79 -21.01
CA ARG A 24 49.15 1.05 -19.68
C ARG A 24 48.09 0.99 -18.57
N ARG A 25 46.91 1.57 -18.80
CA ARG A 25 45.80 1.56 -17.82
C ARG A 25 45.18 0.18 -17.61
N VAL A 26 45.27 -0.72 -18.58
CA VAL A 26 44.72 -2.09 -18.46
C VAL A 26 45.58 -2.95 -17.55
N VAL A 27 46.90 -2.73 -17.56
CA VAL A 27 47.86 -3.48 -16.74
C VAL A 27 48.22 -2.78 -15.42
N GLU A 28 47.64 -1.59 -15.16
CA GLU A 28 47.85 -0.85 -13.91
C GLU A 28 47.36 -1.67 -12.70
N THR A 29 48.18 -1.72 -11.66
CA THR A 29 47.75 -2.24 -10.35
C THR A 29 46.75 -1.28 -9.68
N GLU A 30 45.97 -1.77 -8.72
CA GLU A 30 45.01 -0.91 -8.01
C GLU A 30 45.69 0.22 -7.25
N GLU A 31 46.89 0.00 -6.71
CA GLU A 31 47.69 1.06 -6.07
C GLU A 31 48.15 2.13 -7.06
N GLU A 32 48.69 1.73 -8.22
CA GLU A 32 49.12 2.67 -9.26
C GLU A 32 47.93 3.46 -9.81
N ARG A 33 46.79 2.79 -10.00
CA ARG A 33 45.53 3.41 -10.40
C ARG A 33 45.07 4.43 -9.37
N THR A 34 45.15 4.08 -8.08
CA THR A 34 44.76 4.96 -6.96
C THR A 34 45.69 6.17 -6.87
N ARG A 35 47.01 5.98 -6.95
CA ARG A 35 48.00 7.06 -7.03
C ARG A 35 47.74 7.98 -8.22
N ARG A 36 47.41 7.42 -9.39
CA ARG A 36 47.05 8.19 -10.59
C ARG A 36 45.76 9.00 -10.40
N PHE A 37 44.73 8.43 -9.79
CA PHE A 37 43.50 9.18 -9.50
C PHE A 37 43.72 10.28 -8.46
N SER A 38 44.50 10.01 -7.41
CA SER A 38 44.85 10.99 -6.38
C SER A 38 45.59 12.19 -6.97
N THR A 39 46.63 11.94 -7.77
CA THR A 39 47.39 13.02 -8.44
C THR A 39 46.53 13.83 -9.41
N MET A 40 45.61 13.21 -10.15
CA MET A 40 44.67 13.93 -11.01
C MET A 40 43.65 14.75 -10.21
N ALA A 41 43.17 14.22 -9.08
CA ALA A 41 42.24 14.93 -8.20
C ALA A 41 42.90 16.15 -7.58
N GLN A 42 44.14 16.03 -7.09
CA GLN A 42 44.93 17.12 -6.53
C GLN A 42 45.15 18.24 -7.55
N ARG A 43 45.67 17.92 -8.74
CA ARG A 43 45.82 18.91 -9.83
C ARG A 43 44.48 19.55 -10.23
N GLY A 44 43.39 18.81 -10.10
CA GLY A 44 42.04 19.33 -10.32
C GLY A 44 41.55 20.27 -9.22
N GLN A 45 42.03 20.12 -7.98
CA GLN A 45 41.76 21.05 -6.88
C GLN A 45 42.61 22.30 -7.02
N GLU A 46 43.92 22.16 -7.27
CA GLU A 46 44.86 23.28 -7.47
C GLU A 46 44.36 24.23 -8.58
N ARG A 47 44.06 23.69 -9.77
CA ARG A 47 43.50 24.50 -10.86
C ARG A 47 42.19 25.20 -10.50
N ARG A 48 41.34 24.58 -9.67
CA ARG A 48 40.07 25.19 -9.23
C ARG A 48 40.28 26.25 -8.14
N ALA A 49 41.34 26.15 -7.35
CA ALA A 49 41.70 27.16 -6.36
C ALA A 49 42.27 28.43 -7.02
N GLU A 50 42.93 28.27 -8.17
CA GLU A 50 43.50 29.36 -8.97
C GLU A 50 42.51 29.98 -9.98
N GLU A 51 41.29 29.44 -10.10
CA GLU A 51 40.28 29.97 -11.02
C GLU A 51 39.86 31.40 -10.64
N THR A 52 39.81 32.29 -11.63
CA THR A 52 39.12 33.58 -11.46
C THR A 52 37.61 33.38 -11.38
N GLU A 53 36.89 34.34 -10.81
CA GLU A 53 35.43 34.24 -10.69
C GLU A 53 34.74 34.12 -12.07
N GLU A 54 35.28 34.77 -13.11
CA GLU A 54 34.80 34.63 -14.49
C GLU A 54 35.02 33.22 -15.05
N GLN A 55 36.21 32.65 -14.85
CA GLN A 55 36.54 31.29 -15.27
C GLN A 55 35.65 30.27 -14.54
N ARG A 56 35.46 30.46 -13.23
CA ARG A 56 34.58 29.64 -12.39
C ARG A 56 33.14 29.69 -12.88
N ASN A 57 32.61 30.89 -13.13
CA ASN A 57 31.24 31.08 -13.61
C ASN A 57 31.04 30.49 -15.02
N SER A 58 32.00 30.67 -15.92
CA SER A 58 31.99 30.02 -17.24
C SER A 58 31.98 28.49 -17.13
N ARG A 59 32.85 27.91 -16.28
CA ARG A 59 32.89 26.47 -16.03
C ARG A 59 31.58 25.95 -15.46
N LEU A 60 31.01 26.64 -14.46
CA LEU A 60 29.72 26.29 -13.86
C LEU A 60 28.58 26.37 -14.89
N ALA A 61 28.57 27.38 -15.75
CA ALA A 61 27.58 27.54 -16.82
C ALA A 61 27.66 26.40 -17.84
N VAL A 62 28.86 25.99 -18.26
CA VAL A 62 29.06 24.85 -19.17
C VAL A 62 28.57 23.54 -18.51
N MET A 63 28.88 23.33 -17.23
CA MET A 63 28.40 22.14 -16.50
C MET A 63 26.88 22.14 -16.33
N ALA A 64 26.27 23.30 -16.06
CA ALA A 64 24.82 23.44 -15.96
C ALA A 64 24.14 23.12 -17.29
N ARG A 65 24.63 23.66 -18.41
CA ARG A 65 24.14 23.36 -19.77
C ARG A 65 24.24 21.87 -20.10
N ARG A 66 25.39 21.24 -19.81
CA ARG A 66 25.56 19.79 -19.99
C ARG A 66 24.62 18.97 -19.10
N GLY A 67 24.35 19.46 -17.88
CA GLY A 67 23.38 18.86 -16.98
C GLY A 67 21.95 18.92 -17.53
N GLN A 68 21.55 20.08 -18.05
CA GLN A 68 20.24 20.27 -18.69
C GLN A 68 20.07 19.36 -19.91
N ARG A 69 21.08 19.32 -20.79
CA ARG A 69 21.07 18.44 -21.95
C ARG A 69 20.89 16.97 -21.56
N ARG A 70 21.65 16.49 -20.58
CA ARG A 70 21.49 15.11 -20.07
C ARG A 70 20.09 14.85 -19.55
N ARG A 71 19.49 15.79 -18.80
CA ARG A 71 18.11 15.64 -18.29
C ARG A 71 17.06 15.66 -19.40
N ALA A 72 17.30 16.40 -20.48
CA ALA A 72 16.40 16.45 -21.63
C ALA A 72 16.47 15.15 -22.47
N GLU A 73 17.62 14.49 -22.47
CA GLU A 73 17.87 13.22 -23.15
C GLU A 73 17.54 11.98 -22.27
N GLU A 74 17.11 12.17 -21.01
CA GLU A 74 16.75 11.07 -20.10
C GLU A 74 15.50 10.31 -20.59
N THR A 75 15.54 8.98 -20.54
CA THR A 75 14.33 8.16 -20.67
C THR A 75 13.46 8.28 -19.41
N GLU A 76 12.19 7.89 -19.51
CA GLU A 76 11.28 7.90 -18.37
C GLU A 76 11.78 7.00 -17.22
N GLU A 77 12.31 5.81 -17.53
CA GLU A 77 12.92 4.92 -16.53
C GLU A 77 14.13 5.56 -15.84
N GLN A 78 15.02 6.18 -16.60
CA GLN A 78 16.19 6.88 -16.03
C GLN A 78 15.76 8.05 -15.15
N ARG A 79 14.74 8.81 -15.58
CA ARG A 79 14.16 9.90 -14.81
C ARG A 79 13.56 9.40 -13.50
N ASN A 80 12.76 8.34 -13.55
CA ASN A 80 12.10 7.76 -12.38
C ASN A 80 13.13 7.17 -11.41
N SER A 81 14.14 6.45 -11.90
CA SER A 81 15.25 5.94 -11.08
C SER A 81 16.03 7.08 -10.41
N ARG A 82 16.36 8.15 -11.16
CA ARG A 82 17.01 9.34 -10.60
C ARG A 82 16.15 10.01 -9.52
N LEU A 83 14.85 10.16 -9.75
CA LEU A 83 13.91 10.76 -8.78
C LEU A 83 13.79 9.89 -7.52
N ALA A 84 13.73 8.57 -7.67
CA ALA A 84 13.69 7.63 -6.55
C ALA A 84 14.95 7.74 -5.68
N VAL A 85 16.14 7.72 -6.28
CA VAL A 85 17.42 7.87 -5.56
C VAL A 85 17.51 9.23 -4.84
N MET A 86 17.05 10.32 -5.48
CA MET A 86 16.99 11.63 -4.82
C MET A 86 15.98 11.66 -3.66
N GLY A 87 14.83 11.02 -3.81
CA GLY A 87 13.82 10.87 -2.76
C GLY A 87 14.39 10.14 -1.54
N GLN A 88 15.03 9.00 -1.77
CA GLN A 88 15.66 8.20 -0.71
C GLN A 88 16.75 8.98 0.03
N ARG A 89 17.66 9.64 -0.69
CA ARG A 89 18.71 10.48 -0.06
C ARG A 89 18.13 11.63 0.76
N ASN A 90 17.04 12.25 0.29
CA ASN A 90 16.37 13.30 1.04
C ASN A 90 15.68 12.77 2.30
N GLN A 91 15.12 11.56 2.24
CA GLN A 91 14.54 10.91 3.41
C GLN A 91 15.61 10.56 4.44
N GLN A 92 16.73 9.98 4.02
CA GLN A 92 17.88 9.69 4.88
C GLN A 92 18.39 10.96 5.57
N ARG A 93 18.63 12.02 4.79
CA ARG A 93 19.03 13.33 5.33
C ARG A 93 18.04 13.89 6.35
N ARG A 94 16.73 13.74 6.12
CA ARG A 94 15.70 14.20 7.06
C ARG A 94 15.63 13.34 8.33
N ALA A 95 15.96 12.06 8.25
CA ALA A 95 16.01 11.17 9.40
C ALA A 95 17.23 11.49 10.30
N GLU A 96 18.32 11.98 9.70
CA GLU A 96 19.56 12.39 10.38
C GLU A 96 19.54 13.88 10.82
N GLU A 97 18.48 14.63 10.52
CA GLU A 97 18.38 16.06 10.90
C GLU A 97 18.33 16.19 12.43
N THR A 98 19.11 17.14 12.97
CA THR A 98 18.93 17.57 14.36
C THR A 98 17.64 18.37 14.51
N GLU A 99 17.11 18.47 15.73
CA GLU A 99 15.87 19.21 15.98
C GLU A 99 16.01 20.70 15.61
N GLU A 100 17.18 21.31 15.83
CA GLU A 100 17.47 22.68 15.37
C GLU A 100 17.43 22.81 13.84
N GLN A 101 18.06 21.88 13.13
CA GLN A 101 18.05 21.87 11.66
C GLN A 101 16.64 21.68 11.12
N ARG A 102 15.86 20.78 11.73
CA ARG A 102 14.46 20.54 11.40
C ARG A 102 13.61 21.78 11.61
N ASN A 103 13.73 22.44 12.76
CA ASN A 103 12.99 23.66 13.08
C ASN A 103 13.38 24.83 12.15
N SER A 104 14.67 25.00 11.87
CA SER A 104 15.14 25.99 10.88
C SER A 104 14.57 25.72 9.48
N ARG A 105 14.53 24.44 9.05
CA ARG A 105 13.95 24.06 7.75
C ARG A 105 12.44 24.32 7.71
N LEU A 106 11.69 23.95 8.76
CA LEU A 106 10.25 24.19 8.86
C LEU A 106 9.94 25.70 8.84
N ALA A 107 10.69 26.51 9.60
CA ALA A 107 10.54 27.96 9.61
C ALA A 107 10.76 28.58 8.22
N LYS A 108 11.83 28.18 7.53
CA LYS A 108 12.12 28.63 6.15
C LYS A 108 11.02 28.20 5.16
N MET A 109 10.45 27.00 5.31
CA MET A 109 9.33 26.55 4.46
C MET A 109 8.05 27.33 4.74
N ALA A 110 7.74 27.62 6.01
CA ALA A 110 6.59 28.42 6.41
C ALA A 110 6.68 29.85 5.87
N GLN A 111 7.85 30.50 6.01
CA GLN A 111 8.13 31.82 5.47
C GLN A 111 7.93 31.86 3.95
N ARG A 112 8.56 30.94 3.20
CA ARG A 112 8.36 30.85 1.74
C ARG A 112 6.91 30.55 1.35
N GLY A 113 6.16 29.85 2.20
CA GLY A 113 4.74 29.63 2.03
C GLY A 113 3.93 30.93 2.17
N GLN A 114 4.26 31.74 3.17
CA GLN A 114 3.65 33.05 3.38
C GLN A 114 3.99 34.02 2.24
N GLU A 115 5.26 34.10 1.82
CA GLU A 115 5.70 34.94 0.71
C GLU A 115 5.00 34.57 -0.62
N ARG A 116 4.78 33.28 -0.87
CA ARG A 116 4.01 32.83 -2.05
C ARG A 116 2.55 33.28 -1.95
N ARG A 117 1.91 33.11 -0.79
CA ARG A 117 0.52 33.55 -0.56
C ARG A 117 0.36 35.06 -0.68
N ALA A 118 1.33 35.84 -0.22
CA ALA A 118 1.31 37.30 -0.33
C ALA A 118 1.42 37.79 -1.79
N LYS A 119 1.95 36.94 -2.69
CA LYS A 119 2.09 37.21 -4.12
C LYS A 119 1.00 36.52 -4.98
N GLU A 120 0.02 35.85 -4.36
CA GLU A 120 -1.07 35.21 -5.10
C GLU A 120 -1.96 36.27 -5.76
N THR A 121 -2.41 35.99 -6.99
CA THR A 121 -3.54 36.71 -7.58
C THR A 121 -4.85 36.28 -6.94
N ASP A 122 -5.92 37.07 -7.07
CA ASP A 122 -7.23 36.72 -6.52
C ASP A 122 -7.78 35.40 -7.09
N GLU A 123 -7.53 35.12 -8.37
CA GLU A 123 -7.89 33.85 -9.01
C GLU A 123 -7.15 32.66 -8.40
N GLN A 124 -5.84 32.81 -8.16
CA GLN A 124 -5.03 31.77 -7.51
C GLN A 124 -5.47 31.54 -6.07
N ARG A 125 -5.76 32.62 -5.34
CA ARG A 125 -6.30 32.57 -3.98
C ARG A 125 -7.65 31.85 -3.94
N ASN A 126 -8.58 32.19 -4.83
CA ASN A 126 -9.89 31.57 -4.91
C ASN A 126 -9.78 30.08 -5.28
N SER A 127 -8.95 29.74 -6.26
CA SER A 127 -8.70 28.35 -6.63
C SER A 127 -8.16 27.52 -5.46
N ARG A 128 -7.20 28.08 -4.70
CA ARG A 128 -6.63 27.43 -3.50
C ARG A 128 -7.68 27.26 -2.40
N LEU A 129 -8.52 28.26 -2.15
CA LEU A 129 -9.58 28.19 -1.14
C LEU A 129 -10.65 27.18 -1.53
N SER A 130 -11.07 27.15 -2.79
CA SER A 130 -12.01 26.15 -3.31
C SER A 130 -11.46 24.73 -3.16
N ALA A 131 -10.20 24.48 -3.54
CA ALA A 131 -9.56 23.18 -3.36
C ALA A 131 -9.50 22.75 -1.88
N MET A 132 -9.26 23.70 -0.96
CA MET A 132 -9.26 23.42 0.49
C MET A 132 -10.66 23.04 1.00
N LEU A 133 -11.71 23.71 0.51
CA LEU A 133 -13.08 23.41 0.86
C LEU A 133 -13.52 22.04 0.32
N GLU A 134 -13.16 21.70 -0.92
CA GLU A 134 -13.45 20.38 -1.48
C GLU A 134 -12.76 19.28 -0.68
N HIS A 135 -11.47 19.43 -0.40
CA HIS A 135 -10.75 18.46 0.42
C HIS A 135 -11.36 18.34 1.84
N ALA A 136 -11.88 19.43 2.42
CA ALA A 136 -12.58 19.38 3.69
C ALA A 136 -13.94 18.65 3.58
N ARG A 137 -14.68 18.83 2.48
CA ARG A 137 -15.92 18.10 2.18
C ARG A 137 -15.67 16.61 2.00
N GLU A 138 -14.70 16.24 1.15
CA GLU A 138 -14.30 14.85 0.91
C GLU A 138 -13.91 14.14 2.21
N ARG A 139 -13.13 14.78 3.09
CA ARG A 139 -12.80 14.18 4.39
C ARG A 139 -14.03 13.94 5.26
N ARG A 140 -15.02 14.83 5.25
CA ARG A 140 -16.27 14.64 6.00
C ARG A 140 -17.06 13.47 5.43
N LEU A 141 -17.16 13.38 4.10
CA LEU A 141 -17.83 12.28 3.42
C LEU A 141 -17.18 10.93 3.74
N ASN A 142 -15.85 10.83 3.62
CA ASN A 142 -15.12 9.59 3.93
C ASN A 142 -15.33 9.13 5.39
N VAL A 143 -15.46 10.07 6.34
CA VAL A 143 -15.78 9.72 7.74
C VAL A 143 -17.19 9.17 7.86
N ILE A 144 -18.17 9.80 7.21
CA ILE A 144 -19.57 9.33 7.19
C ILE A 144 -19.67 7.96 6.52
N GLU A 145 -19.01 7.76 5.38
CA GLU A 145 -18.99 6.48 4.67
C GLU A 145 -18.33 5.38 5.51
N GLY A 146 -17.21 5.66 6.17
CA GLY A 146 -16.57 4.73 7.08
C GLY A 146 -17.46 4.36 8.28
N GLN A 147 -18.17 5.35 8.86
CA GLN A 147 -19.15 5.10 9.93
C GLN A 147 -20.31 4.22 9.45
N ASN A 148 -20.87 4.50 8.28
CA ASN A 148 -21.93 3.71 7.68
C ASN A 148 -21.47 2.27 7.38
N GLN A 149 -20.25 2.10 6.84
CA GLN A 149 -19.69 0.78 6.58
C GLN A 149 -19.51 -0.04 7.87
N HIS A 150 -19.04 0.59 8.95
CA HIS A 150 -18.95 -0.05 10.26
C HIS A 150 -20.33 -0.42 10.81
N GLN A 151 -21.32 0.48 10.75
CA GLN A 151 -22.68 0.21 11.19
C GLN A 151 -23.30 -0.98 10.43
N ILE A 152 -23.16 -1.01 9.11
CA ILE A 152 -23.62 -2.11 8.28
C ILE A 152 -22.93 -3.43 8.69
N GLN A 153 -21.61 -3.44 8.88
CA GLN A 153 -20.90 -4.63 9.36
C GLN A 153 -21.41 -5.10 10.72
N THR A 154 -21.60 -4.19 11.68
CA THR A 154 -22.13 -4.55 13.00
C THR A 154 -23.54 -5.13 12.93
N PHE A 155 -24.39 -4.62 12.04
CA PHE A 155 -25.73 -5.18 11.81
C PHE A 155 -25.68 -6.61 11.28
N TYR A 156 -24.83 -6.89 10.28
CA TYR A 156 -24.71 -8.24 9.74
C TYR A 156 -24.13 -9.23 10.74
N VAL A 157 -23.16 -8.82 11.57
CA VAL A 157 -22.61 -9.65 12.66
C VAL A 157 -23.67 -9.89 13.75
N ALA A 158 -24.44 -8.87 14.14
CA ALA A 158 -25.51 -9.06 15.11
C ALA A 158 -26.60 -10.01 14.59
N ARG A 159 -26.93 -9.93 13.30
CA ARG A 159 -27.92 -10.82 12.66
C ARG A 159 -27.48 -12.29 12.69
N THR A 160 -26.21 -12.58 12.44
CA THR A 160 -25.71 -13.98 12.50
C THR A 160 -25.69 -14.53 13.93
N VAL A 161 -25.54 -13.67 14.95
CA VAL A 161 -25.64 -14.07 16.36
C VAL A 161 -27.10 -14.26 16.81
N LEU A 162 -28.01 -13.40 16.36
CA LEU A 162 -29.41 -13.41 16.82
C LEU A 162 -30.25 -14.52 16.15
N TYR A 163 -29.93 -14.86 14.90
CA TYR A 163 -30.57 -15.95 14.15
C TYR A 163 -29.48 -16.84 13.54
N PRO A 164 -28.82 -17.69 14.35
CA PRO A 164 -27.93 -18.70 13.81
C PRO A 164 -28.74 -19.58 12.84
N ILE A 165 -28.11 -20.01 11.75
CA ILE A 165 -28.70 -21.02 10.85
C ILE A 165 -28.83 -22.29 11.70
N VAL A 166 -30.02 -22.53 12.23
CA VAL A 166 -30.31 -23.73 13.02
C VAL A 166 -30.43 -24.88 12.03
N GLU A 167 -29.56 -25.88 12.14
CA GLU A 167 -29.77 -27.15 11.42
C GLU A 167 -31.13 -27.71 11.86
N GLU A 168 -32.03 -27.95 10.90
CA GLU A 168 -33.34 -28.55 11.16
C GLU A 168 -33.14 -29.87 11.93
N HIS A 169 -33.50 -29.89 13.22
CA HIS A 169 -33.45 -31.11 14.02
C HIS A 169 -34.59 -32.03 13.56
N ASN A 170 -34.24 -33.02 12.75
CA ASN A 170 -35.16 -34.06 12.32
C ASN A 170 -35.29 -35.12 13.44
N CYS A 171 -36.41 -35.08 14.17
CA CYS A 171 -36.72 -36.00 15.28
C CYS A 171 -37.11 -37.44 14.84
N GLY A 172 -36.93 -37.77 13.55
CA GLY A 172 -37.25 -39.08 12.96
C GLY A 172 -38.74 -39.30 12.70
N GLU A 173 -39.14 -40.56 12.49
CA GLU A 173 -40.55 -40.94 12.28
C GLU A 173 -41.33 -41.02 13.61
N MET A 174 -42.62 -40.69 13.58
CA MET A 174 -43.51 -40.64 14.76
C MET A 174 -44.20 -41.99 15.01
N ASP A 175 -43.43 -43.03 15.33
CA ASP A 175 -43.88 -44.42 15.37
C ASP A 175 -43.94 -45.03 16.78
N ASN A 176 -43.52 -44.29 17.82
CA ASN A 176 -43.46 -44.80 19.19
C ASN A 176 -44.80 -44.59 19.91
N LEU A 177 -45.21 -45.56 20.72
CA LEU A 177 -46.54 -45.55 21.37
C LEU A 177 -46.46 -45.29 22.86
N CYS A 178 -47.28 -44.35 23.33
CA CYS A 178 -47.48 -44.13 24.74
C CYS A 178 -48.27 -45.31 25.33
N LEU A 179 -47.66 -46.08 26.24
CA LEU A 179 -48.29 -47.26 26.85
C LEU A 179 -49.51 -46.96 27.72
N LYS A 180 -49.80 -45.67 28.01
CA LYS A 180 -50.94 -45.27 28.85
C LYS A 180 -52.17 -44.84 28.07
N CYS A 181 -51.99 -44.08 26.98
CA CYS A 181 -53.10 -43.53 26.19
C CYS A 181 -53.08 -43.92 24.70
N GLY A 182 -52.07 -44.66 24.24
CA GLY A 182 -51.99 -45.17 22.88
C GLY A 182 -51.59 -44.15 21.80
N GLY A 183 -51.34 -42.90 22.18
CA GLY A 183 -50.89 -41.84 21.26
C GLY A 183 -49.46 -42.06 20.75
N LEU A 184 -49.22 -41.66 19.51
CA LEU A 184 -47.91 -41.72 18.85
C LEU A 184 -47.00 -40.56 19.27
N TYR A 185 -45.70 -40.80 19.37
CA TYR A 185 -44.69 -39.78 19.69
C TYR A 185 -43.34 -40.05 18.99
N PHE A 186 -42.54 -39.00 18.82
CA PHE A 186 -41.21 -39.09 18.20
C PHE A 186 -40.18 -39.68 19.18
N ARG A 187 -39.23 -40.43 18.66
CA ARG A 187 -38.24 -41.15 19.48
C ARG A 187 -37.43 -40.22 20.40
N ASP A 188 -37.14 -39.01 19.92
CA ASP A 188 -36.31 -38.02 20.63
C ASP A 188 -37.08 -37.20 21.68
N GLU A 189 -38.40 -37.38 21.81
CA GLU A 189 -39.19 -36.77 22.90
C GLU A 189 -39.03 -37.50 24.25
N LYS A 190 -38.28 -38.60 24.27
CA LYS A 190 -37.95 -39.31 25.51
C LYS A 190 -36.97 -38.46 26.32
N ASN A 191 -37.18 -38.41 27.64
CA ASN A 191 -36.19 -37.79 28.52
C ASN A 191 -34.88 -38.58 28.54
N THR A 192 -33.85 -38.05 29.21
CA THR A 192 -32.53 -38.71 29.34
C THR A 192 -32.55 -40.10 29.98
N ARG A 193 -33.70 -40.53 30.54
CA ARG A 193 -33.92 -41.87 31.10
C ARG A 193 -34.65 -42.81 30.12
N GLY A 194 -34.88 -42.37 28.88
CA GLY A 194 -35.54 -43.14 27.82
C GLY A 194 -37.05 -43.27 27.97
N ILE A 195 -37.68 -42.46 28.82
CA ILE A 195 -39.11 -42.56 29.15
C ILE A 195 -39.83 -41.33 28.63
N TYR A 196 -40.94 -41.55 27.91
CA TYR A 196 -41.81 -40.49 27.42
C TYR A 196 -42.90 -40.17 28.46
N THR A 197 -42.94 -38.94 28.94
CA THR A 197 -43.79 -38.53 30.08
C THR A 197 -44.81 -37.45 29.72
N HIS A 198 -44.77 -36.90 28.51
CA HIS A 198 -45.49 -35.66 28.16
C HIS A 198 -46.85 -35.84 27.49
N CYS A 199 -47.15 -36.96 26.82
CA CYS A 199 -48.38 -37.09 26.02
C CYS A 199 -49.69 -37.06 26.83
N CYS A 200 -49.78 -37.74 27.97
CA CYS A 200 -50.99 -37.76 28.80
C CYS A 200 -50.72 -37.50 30.29
N HIS A 201 -49.64 -36.75 30.59
CA HIS A 201 -49.20 -36.40 31.95
C HIS A 201 -49.22 -37.60 32.90
N ASN A 202 -48.50 -38.66 32.54
CA ASN A 202 -48.49 -39.95 33.25
C ASN A 202 -49.87 -40.62 33.41
N GLY A 203 -50.82 -40.39 32.52
CA GLY A 203 -52.15 -41.03 32.52
C GLY A 203 -53.19 -40.32 33.39
N ASN A 204 -52.93 -39.08 33.78
CA ASN A 204 -53.86 -38.27 34.59
C ASN A 204 -54.90 -37.52 33.75
N ILE A 205 -54.82 -37.62 32.42
CA ILE A 205 -55.78 -37.03 31.49
C ILE A 205 -56.58 -38.17 30.86
N ILE A 206 -57.89 -38.18 31.08
CA ILE A 206 -58.83 -39.12 30.45
C ILE A 206 -59.31 -38.46 29.16
N GLU A 207 -58.90 -38.99 28.01
CA GLU A 207 -59.38 -38.50 26.72
C GLU A 207 -60.84 -38.92 26.51
N GLN A 208 -61.71 -37.96 26.22
CA GLN A 208 -63.04 -38.24 25.68
C GLN A 208 -62.88 -38.57 24.19
N ASP A 209 -63.42 -39.70 23.74
CA ASP A 209 -63.24 -40.27 22.39
C ASP A 209 -63.68 -39.35 21.22
N SER A 210 -64.28 -38.19 21.50
CA SER A 210 -64.90 -37.32 20.51
C SER A 210 -64.07 -36.13 20.05
N VAL A 211 -62.83 -35.94 20.52
CA VAL A 211 -62.07 -34.68 20.26
C VAL A 211 -60.79 -34.87 19.44
N TYR A 212 -60.22 -36.08 19.36
CA TYR A 212 -59.01 -36.35 18.57
C TYR A 212 -59.27 -37.39 17.46
N PRO A 213 -58.73 -37.19 16.24
CA PRO A 213 -58.94 -38.11 15.13
C PRO A 213 -58.35 -39.49 15.46
N VAL A 214 -59.14 -40.52 15.18
CA VAL A 214 -58.85 -41.93 15.50
C VAL A 214 -57.53 -42.41 14.87
N GLU A 215 -57.08 -41.74 13.81
CA GLU A 215 -55.82 -41.97 13.09
C GLU A 215 -54.56 -41.80 13.96
N MET A 216 -54.65 -41.06 15.07
CA MET A 216 -53.56 -40.93 16.05
C MET A 216 -53.53 -42.03 17.12
N LYS A 217 -54.49 -42.97 17.09
CA LYS A 217 -54.59 -44.12 18.01
C LYS A 217 -54.43 -45.43 17.25
N ARG A 218 -53.58 -46.33 17.74
CA ARG A 218 -53.30 -47.61 17.07
C ARG A 218 -54.57 -48.48 17.00
N ILE A 219 -55.04 -48.77 15.78
CA ILE A 219 -56.13 -49.71 15.52
C ILE A 219 -55.53 -51.11 15.35
N ASP A 220 -55.73 -52.00 16.33
CA ASP A 220 -55.52 -53.44 16.14
C ASP A 220 -56.67 -54.00 15.27
N GLY A 221 -56.47 -54.06 13.95
CA GLY A 221 -57.48 -54.65 13.06
C GLY A 221 -57.38 -54.28 11.59
N TRP A 222 -56.25 -54.54 10.93
CA TRP A 222 -56.24 -54.80 9.49
C TRP A 222 -55.69 -56.20 9.24
N LEU A 223 -56.59 -57.19 9.33
CA LEU A 223 -56.44 -58.50 8.72
C LEU A 223 -57.30 -58.52 7.45
N ARG A 224 -56.76 -57.99 6.36
CA ARG A 224 -56.80 -58.60 5.01
C ARG A 224 -55.86 -57.87 4.07
#